data_AF-A0AA46A7S1-F1
#
_entry.id   AF-A0AA46A7S1-F1
#
_cell.length_a   1.000
_cell.length_b   1.000
_cell.length_c   1.000
_cell.angle_alpha   90.00
_cell.angle_beta   90.00
_cell.angle_gamma   90.00
#
_symmetry.space_group_name_H-M   'P 1'
#
loop_
_entity.id
_entity.type
_entity.pdbx_description
1 polymer ?
#
loop_
_entity_poly.entity_id
_entity_poly.type
_entity_poly.pdbx_seq_one_letter_code
_entity_poly.pdbx_strand_id
1 'polypeptide(L)' 'MDICFSDPGFEVDLYVLADVRTMAKIWIGKDILGRALDAEDVVLHGNVEMRCSFGQALQLSPIVEANRQPLRLQPA' A
#
# COMPACT_ATOMS: atom_id res chain seq x y z
N MET A 1 -12.48 10.40 7.01
CA MET A 1 -12.65 9.26 6.10
C MET A 1 -14.12 9.16 5.81
N ASP A 2 -14.52 9.35 4.57
CA ASP A 2 -15.88 9.04 4.12
C ASP A 2 -15.93 7.59 3.68
N ILE A 3 -16.77 6.79 4.34
CA ILE A 3 -17.07 5.41 3.96
C ILE A 3 -18.32 5.50 3.08
N CYS A 4 -18.21 5.12 1.81
CA CYS A 4 -19.38 4.99 0.97
C CYS A 4 -20.19 3.77 1.46
N PHE A 5 -21.39 4.01 1.99
CA PHE A 5 -22.30 2.94 2.46
C PHE A 5 -23.23 2.43 1.35
N SER A 6 -23.15 3.00 0.15
CA SER A 6 -23.91 2.55 -1.01
C SER A 6 -23.04 1.60 -1.83
N ASP A 7 -23.46 0.35 -1.94
CA ASP A 7 -22.87 -0.59 -2.90
C ASP A 7 -23.03 0.01 -4.31
N PRO A 8 -21.93 0.34 -5.01
CA PRO A 8 -22.01 1.04 -6.29
C PRO A 8 -22.56 0.16 -7.41
N GLY A 9 -22.80 -1.14 -7.18
CA GLY A 9 -23.47 -2.05 -8.13
C GLY A 9 -22.58 -2.49 -9.29
N PHE A 10 -21.27 -2.27 -9.20
CA PHE A 10 -20.27 -2.74 -10.17
C PHE A 10 -19.47 -3.88 -9.55
N GLU A 11 -19.03 -4.83 -10.39
CA GLU A 11 -18.10 -5.86 -9.94
C GLU A 11 -16.77 -5.22 -9.53
N VAL A 12 -16.27 -5.60 -8.36
CA VAL A 12 -14.98 -5.15 -7.88
C VAL A 12 -13.89 -6.01 -8.52
N ASP A 13 -13.10 -5.35 -9.32
CA ASP A 13 -11.95 -5.87 -10.05
C ASP A 13 -10.83 -6.43 -9.14
N LEU A 14 -10.66 -5.85 -7.95
CA LEU A 14 -9.65 -6.21 -6.97
C LEU A 14 -10.12 -5.98 -5.53
N TYR A 15 -10.17 -7.04 -4.74
CA TYR A 15 -10.36 -6.99 -3.29
C TYR A 15 -9.01 -7.05 -2.57
N VAL A 16 -8.82 -6.14 -1.62
CA VAL A 16 -7.64 -6.08 -0.74
C VAL A 16 -8.08 -6.39 0.67
N LEU A 17 -7.59 -7.49 1.24
CA LEU A 17 -7.79 -7.85 2.63
C LEU A 17 -6.51 -7.54 3.40
N ALA A 18 -6.59 -6.59 4.34
CA ALA A 18 -5.48 -6.21 5.20
C ALA A 18 -6.03 -5.45 6.42
N ASP A 19 -5.27 -5.43 7.51
CA ASP A 19 -5.56 -4.49 8.59
C ASP A 19 -5.14 -3.06 8.20
N VAL A 20 -5.91 -2.07 8.69
CA VAL A 20 -5.66 -0.65 8.40
C VAL A 20 -4.27 -0.21 8.84
N ARG A 21 -3.71 -0.81 9.90
CA ARG A 21 -2.39 -0.47 10.42
C ARG A 21 -1.29 -0.92 9.46
N THR A 22 -1.40 -2.12 8.89
CA THR A 22 -0.48 -2.61 7.86
C THR A 22 -0.53 -1.72 6.61
N MET A 23 -1.72 -1.41 6.11
CA MET A 23 -1.86 -0.50 4.97
C MET A 23 -1.30 0.90 5.25
N ALA A 24 -1.54 1.44 6.46
CA ALA A 24 -0.99 2.73 6.85
C ALA A 24 0.53 2.72 6.91
N LYS A 25 1.16 1.65 7.45
CA LYS A 25 2.62 1.49 7.47
C LYS A 25 3.20 1.42 6.07
N ILE A 26 2.57 0.65 5.18
CA ILE A 26 3.00 0.53 3.77
C ILE A 26 2.89 1.91 3.10
N TRP A 27 1.75 2.59 3.22
CA TRP A 27 1.52 3.88 2.56
C TRP A 27 2.50 4.97 3.00
N ILE A 28 2.93 4.98 4.27
CA ILE A 28 3.95 5.92 4.78
C ILE A 28 5.39 5.37 4.69
N GLY A 29 5.61 4.27 3.97
CA GLY A 29 6.94 3.71 3.71
C GLY A 29 7.66 3.08 4.91
N LYS A 30 6.92 2.73 5.99
CA LYS A 30 7.46 2.01 7.16
C LYS A 30 7.44 0.49 7.00
N ASP A 31 6.76 -0.01 5.97
CA ASP A 31 6.78 -1.42 5.57
C ASP A 31 6.73 -1.51 4.04
N ILE A 32 7.05 -2.67 3.48
CA ILE A 32 7.05 -2.90 2.03
C ILE A 32 5.91 -3.85 1.64
N LEU A 33 5.16 -3.50 0.60
CA LEU A 33 4.01 -4.27 0.13
C LEU A 33 4.36 -5.74 -0.17
N GLY A 34 5.50 -5.98 -0.84
CA GLY A 34 5.94 -7.34 -1.16
C GLY A 34 6.10 -8.24 0.07
N ARG A 35 6.71 -7.72 1.14
CA ARG A 35 6.84 -8.46 2.41
C ARG A 35 5.48 -8.76 3.03
N ALA A 36 4.57 -7.78 3.01
CA ALA A 36 3.24 -7.96 3.57
C ALA A 36 2.41 -8.97 2.77
N LEU A 37 2.62 -9.07 1.45
CA LEU A 37 2.05 -10.13 0.61
C LEU A 37 2.63 -11.50 0.96
N ASP A 38 3.96 -11.59 1.09
CA ASP A 38 4.65 -12.84 1.43
C ASP A 38 4.26 -13.37 2.82
N ALA A 39 3.96 -12.47 3.75
CA ALA A 39 3.53 -12.78 5.11
C ALA A 39 2.01 -13.02 5.24
N GLU A 40 1.24 -12.88 4.15
CA GLU A 40 -0.23 -12.94 4.14
C GLU A 40 -0.92 -11.86 5.00
N ASP A 41 -0.19 -10.84 5.45
CA ASP A 41 -0.74 -9.64 6.12
C ASP A 41 -1.55 -8.75 5.15
N VAL A 42 -1.26 -8.88 3.85
CA VAL A 42 -2.05 -8.33 2.75
C VAL A 42 -2.40 -9.47 1.80
N VAL A 43 -3.69 -9.64 1.51
CA VAL A 43 -4.17 -10.62 0.53
C VAL A 43 -4.92 -9.90 -0.58
N LEU A 44 -4.57 -10.21 -1.82
CA LEU A 44 -5.19 -9.63 -3.02
C LEU A 44 -6.02 -10.70 -3.74
N HIS A 45 -7.32 -10.47 -3.88
CA HIS A 45 -8.22 -11.31 -4.67
C HIS A 45 -8.71 -10.55 -5.90
N GLY A 46 -8.58 -11.15 -7.08
CA GLY A 46 -8.95 -10.52 -8.35
C GLY A 46 -8.04 -10.94 -9.50
N ASN A 47 -8.18 -10.26 -10.62
CA ASN A 47 -7.38 -10.54 -11.82
C ASN A 47 -5.88 -10.43 -11.53
N VAL A 48 -5.09 -11.39 -12.04
CA VAL A 48 -3.61 -11.41 -11.95
C VAL A 48 -3.02 -10.05 -12.36
N GLU A 49 -3.51 -9.46 -13.46
CA GLU A 49 -3.03 -8.19 -13.97
C GLU A 49 -3.21 -7.05 -12.95
N MET A 50 -4.39 -6.99 -12.30
CA MET A 50 -4.69 -6.00 -11.27
C MET A 50 -3.90 -6.23 -9.99
N ARG A 51 -3.67 -7.49 -9.62
CA ARG A 51 -2.82 -7.83 -8.48
C ARG A 51 -1.37 -7.39 -8.72
N CYS A 52 -0.87 -7.56 -9.94
CA CYS A 52 0.47 -7.13 -10.33
C CYS A 52 0.61 -5.60 -10.41
N SER A 53 -0.44 -4.88 -10.82
CA SER A 53 -0.41 -3.41 -10.94
C SER A 53 -0.75 -2.68 -9.63
N PHE A 54 -1.29 -3.37 -8.63
CA PHE A 54 -1.72 -2.77 -7.35
C PHE A 54 -0.63 -1.94 -6.68
N GLY A 55 0.62 -2.41 -6.64
CA GLY A 55 1.72 -1.68 -6.02
C GLY A 55 2.02 -0.34 -6.68
N GLN A 56 1.81 -0.23 -8.01
CA GLN A 56 1.98 1.02 -8.74
C GLN A 56 0.80 1.98 -8.50
N ALA A 57 -0.41 1.44 -8.42
CA ALA A 57 -1.62 2.20 -8.15
C ALA A 57 -1.68 2.74 -6.71
N LEU A 58 -1.12 2.00 -5.74
CA LEU A 58 -1.19 2.35 -4.32
C LEU A 58 -0.55 3.71 -3.98
N GLN A 59 0.47 4.14 -4.74
CA GLN A 59 1.18 5.43 -4.62
C GLN A 59 1.54 5.82 -3.16
N LEU A 60 2.82 5.73 -2.81
CA LEU A 60 3.27 6.07 -1.46
C LEU A 60 2.98 7.54 -1.10
N SER A 61 2.76 7.78 0.19
CA SER A 61 2.55 9.12 0.74
C SER A 61 3.74 10.04 0.45
N PRO A 62 3.52 11.34 0.15
CA PRO A 62 4.59 12.33 -0.01
C PRO A 62 5.53 12.45 1.22
N ILE A 63 5.07 12.05 2.40
CA ILE A 63 5.87 12.04 3.64
C ILE A 63 7.04 11.05 3.56
N VAL A 64 6.97 10.05 2.67
CA VAL A 64 8.08 9.12 2.42
C VAL A 64 9.30 9.86 1.88
N GLU A 65 9.11 10.83 0.98
CA GLU A 65 10.21 11.63 0.43
C GLU A 65 10.83 12.54 1.50
N ALA A 66 10.01 13.10 2.40
CA ALA A 66 10.49 13.91 3.52
C ALA A 66 11.39 13.12 4.50
N ASN A 67 11.20 11.79 4.60
CA ASN A 67 12.04 10.91 5.43
C ASN A 67 13.26 10.35 4.69
N ARG A 68 13.36 10.51 3.36
CA ARG A 68 14.62 10.27 2.62
C ARG A 68 15.57 11.44 2.85
N GLN A 69 15.95 11.66 4.10
CA GLN A 69 17.03 12.56 4.42
C GLN A 69 18.31 11.94 3.83
N PRO A 70 19.01 12.61 2.90
CA PRO A 70 20.28 12.08 2.42
C PRO A 70 21.18 11.88 3.64
N LEU A 71 21.85 10.72 3.70
CA LEU A 71 22.89 10.48 4.70
C LEU A 71 23.76 11.74 4.75
N ARG A 72 23.67 12.51 5.84
CA ARG A 72 24.67 13.53 6.13
C ARG A 72 25.96 12.76 6.34
N LEU A 73 26.77 12.66 5.29
CA LEU A 73 28.17 12.28 5.41
C LEU A 73 28.79 13.36 6.30
N GLN A 74 28.98 13.02 7.57
CA GLN A 74 29.75 13.85 8.49
C GLN A 74 31.22 13.70 8.05
N PRO A 75 31.94 14.79 7.73
CA PRO A 75 33.37 14.71 7.50
C PRO A 75 34.06 14.30 8.81
N ALA A 76 35.07 13.43 8.67
CA ALA A 76 35.92 12.93 9.75
C ALA A 76 36.82 14.02 10.35
#